data_AF-A0A538I8W6-F1
#
_entry.id   AF-A0A538I8W6-F1
#
_cell.length_a   1.000
_cell.length_b   1.000
_cell.length_c   1.000
_cell.angle_alpha   90.00
_cell.angle_beta   90.00
_cell.angle_gamma   90.00
#
_symmetry.space_group_name_H-M   'P 1'
#
loop_
_entity.id
_entity.type
_entity.pdbx_description
1 polymer ?
#
loop_
_entity_poly.entity_id
_entity_poly.type
_entity_poly.pdbx_seq_one_letter_code
_entity_poly.pdbx_strand_id
1 'polypeptide(L)'
;MKVVCLVKQVPRADAIEFNPETHSLKREGVPVLLNPFDAAAVTTAAKLKELHDCEVVAMTMGPPQAETALRTCLALGADRCIHLSDRVFAVADTIGTSRTLALAIEKEGDVDLVLCGRKTTDSETWQVPPEVAAFLGRPHLTSVVDLELDGDALRATRETEDGFETWEVATPAVVSLAYAHEADGEADGRIDVWTATDLVTDVRPNDKRFGQPGSPTRVLAVRDVTPDRAGERFTDLDQAVARVRQLATGRAPAATEWDKPERLGDTPSTKRYDCWTCVELADGRVTRHSLELVAKGRELAGKLGGDNVALVLSDGVDVTDELARRGADRIVVADDERFRDYDPGVWAAALHSIVAEHRPHVLLFPATANGRDLGPRVAGELELGMTGDCVGLGIDRAGRLIQTKPAYGGNIVSVIMGATTPQLATVRARMFEPLEPRDVTPRVERIAVESNGSAMARLVERKAAPARDLVEADVVVCLGSELEPDDIPRARELAESTGAAVGGTQIVCDRGDLPRNRQIGLFGRAVAPRVLVAIGVPGDFEELTGFVKAGVVAAVNHGEAPMLAAADVGAIIHWERAIPALAAAV
;
A
#
# COMPACT_ATOMS: atom_id res chain seq x y z
N MET A 1 -22.86 -19.84 -9.67
CA MET A 1 -22.06 -18.62 -9.48
C MET A 1 -20.82 -18.70 -10.36
N LYS A 2 -20.32 -17.59 -10.91
CA LYS A 2 -19.02 -17.54 -11.61
C LYS A 2 -18.06 -16.62 -10.88
N VAL A 3 -16.90 -17.16 -10.52
CA VAL A 3 -15.81 -16.44 -9.84
C VAL A 3 -14.63 -16.27 -10.79
N VAL A 4 -14.21 -15.03 -11.03
CA VAL A 4 -13.00 -14.71 -11.79
C VAL A 4 -11.88 -14.32 -10.83
N CYS A 5 -10.79 -15.09 -10.81
CA CYS A 5 -9.59 -14.77 -10.06
C CYS A 5 -8.62 -13.98 -10.93
N LEU A 6 -8.39 -12.70 -10.64
CA LEU A 6 -7.35 -11.92 -11.30
C LEU A 6 -5.99 -12.25 -10.68
N VAL A 7 -5.06 -12.70 -11.52
CA VAL A 7 -3.75 -13.17 -11.08
C VAL A 7 -2.62 -12.52 -11.87
N LYS A 8 -1.47 -12.36 -11.23
CA LYS A 8 -0.26 -11.86 -11.87
C LYS A 8 0.93 -12.80 -11.62
N GLN A 9 1.71 -13.03 -12.66
CA GLN A 9 3.05 -13.59 -12.52
C GLN A 9 4.02 -12.49 -12.06
N VAL A 10 4.80 -12.79 -11.01
CA VAL A 10 5.80 -11.88 -10.45
C VAL A 10 7.17 -12.56 -10.45
N PRO A 11 8.27 -11.80 -10.53
CA PRO A 11 9.58 -12.35 -10.24
C PRO A 11 9.74 -12.64 -8.74
N ARG A 12 10.57 -13.64 -8.43
CA ARG A 12 11.08 -13.89 -7.08
C ARG A 12 11.89 -12.68 -6.61
N ALA A 13 11.39 -12.00 -5.57
CA ALA A 13 11.96 -10.73 -5.11
C ALA A 13 13.38 -10.89 -4.53
N ASP A 14 13.66 -12.04 -3.90
CA ASP A 14 14.97 -12.43 -3.35
C ASP A 14 16.03 -12.72 -4.44
N ALA A 15 15.61 -12.95 -5.68
CA ALA A 15 16.48 -13.25 -6.82
C ALA A 15 16.73 -12.04 -7.74
N ILE A 16 16.22 -10.85 -7.38
CA ILE A 16 16.40 -9.64 -8.19
C ILE A 16 17.78 -9.03 -7.92
N GLU A 17 18.55 -8.85 -8.99
CA GLU A 17 19.86 -8.21 -8.96
C GLU A 17 19.89 -6.92 -9.79
N PHE A 18 20.72 -5.97 -9.36
CA PHE A 18 21.03 -4.77 -10.11
C PHE A 18 22.36 -4.94 -10.85
N ASN A 19 22.42 -4.52 -12.12
CA ASN A 19 23.68 -4.44 -12.84
C ASN A 19 24.43 -3.17 -12.38
N PRO A 20 25.61 -3.30 -11.74
CA PRO A 20 26.35 -2.15 -11.21
C PRO A 20 26.95 -1.25 -12.30
N GLU A 21 27.12 -1.74 -13.53
CA GLU A 21 27.67 -0.95 -14.65
C GLU A 21 26.59 -0.16 -15.37
N THR A 22 25.47 -0.83 -15.71
CA THR A 22 24.39 -0.22 -16.51
C THR A 22 23.29 0.43 -15.67
N HIS A 23 23.37 0.27 -14.35
CA HIS A 23 22.37 0.73 -13.40
C HIS A 23 20.94 0.27 -13.79
N SER A 24 20.82 -1.01 -14.17
CA SER A 24 19.55 -1.60 -14.63
C SER A 24 19.29 -2.94 -13.94
N LEU A 25 18.02 -3.30 -13.80
CA LEU A 25 17.64 -4.61 -13.26
C LEU A 25 18.07 -5.74 -14.21
N LYS A 26 18.71 -6.78 -13.67
CA LYS A 26 18.88 -8.05 -14.37
C LYS A 26 17.55 -8.80 -14.31
N ARG A 27 16.90 -8.94 -15.47
CA ARG A 27 15.59 -9.59 -15.59
C ARG A 27 15.67 -10.99 -16.21
N GLU A 28 16.78 -11.28 -16.88
CA GLU A 28 17.00 -12.58 -17.52
C GLU A 28 17.40 -13.61 -16.47
N GLY A 29 16.80 -14.80 -16.53
CA GLY A 29 17.08 -15.91 -15.61
C GLY A 29 16.48 -15.77 -14.21
N VAL A 30 15.80 -14.67 -13.89
CA VAL A 30 15.11 -14.50 -12.60
C VAL A 30 13.90 -15.44 -12.56
N PRO A 31 13.81 -16.35 -11.57
CA PRO A 31 12.65 -17.20 -11.42
C PRO A 31 11.37 -16.37 -11.25
N VAL A 32 10.29 -16.83 -11.86
CA VAL A 32 8.97 -16.22 -11.79
C VAL A 32 8.01 -17.20 -11.13
N LEU A 33 7.03 -16.65 -10.42
CA LEU A 33 6.00 -17.41 -9.71
C LEU A 33 4.64 -16.72 -9.83
N LEU A 34 3.58 -17.46 -9.53
CA LEU A 34 2.29 -16.87 -9.21
C LEU A 34 2.44 -15.99 -7.98
N ASN A 35 1.95 -14.74 -8.05
CA ASN A 35 1.97 -13.84 -6.90
C ASN A 35 1.27 -14.48 -5.68
N PRO A 36 1.91 -14.56 -4.50
CA PRO A 36 1.33 -15.27 -3.35
C PRO A 36 -0.03 -14.74 -2.87
N PHE A 37 -0.31 -13.44 -3.03
CA PHE A 37 -1.64 -12.90 -2.70
C PHE A 37 -2.71 -13.34 -3.71
N ASP A 38 -2.34 -13.54 -4.98
CA ASP A 38 -3.26 -14.00 -6.02
C ASP A 38 -3.50 -15.52 -5.93
N ALA A 39 -2.48 -16.28 -5.53
CA ALA A 39 -2.64 -17.69 -5.18
C ALA A 39 -3.68 -17.88 -4.07
N ALA A 40 -3.65 -17.04 -3.02
CA ALA A 40 -4.67 -17.06 -1.97
C ALA A 40 -6.09 -16.79 -2.51
N ALA A 41 -6.21 -15.94 -3.54
CA ALA A 41 -7.49 -15.66 -4.20
C ALA A 41 -8.03 -16.89 -4.94
N VAL A 42 -7.17 -17.61 -5.67
CA VAL A 42 -7.55 -18.86 -6.35
C VAL A 42 -7.92 -19.95 -5.36
N THR A 43 -7.13 -20.14 -4.29
CA THR A 43 -7.41 -21.13 -3.25
C THR A 43 -8.73 -20.81 -2.52
N THR A 44 -9.02 -19.53 -2.26
CA THR A 44 -10.30 -19.12 -1.66
C THR A 44 -11.47 -19.40 -2.61
N ALA A 45 -11.31 -19.11 -3.91
CA ALA A 45 -12.33 -19.43 -4.91
C ALA A 45 -12.58 -20.95 -5.01
N ALA A 46 -11.53 -21.76 -4.95
CA ALA A 46 -11.65 -23.22 -4.93
C ALA A 46 -12.43 -23.73 -3.71
N LYS A 47 -12.22 -23.13 -2.53
CA LYS A 47 -13.02 -23.44 -1.33
C LYS A 47 -14.49 -23.04 -1.49
N LEU A 48 -14.78 -21.89 -2.11
CA LEU A 48 -16.16 -21.50 -2.40
C LEU A 48 -16.84 -22.50 -3.34
N LYS A 49 -16.12 -23.06 -4.32
CA LYS A 49 -16.61 -24.12 -5.20
C LYS A 49 -16.95 -25.43 -4.48
N GLU A 50 -16.28 -25.75 -3.38
CA GLU A 50 -16.62 -26.94 -2.58
C GLU A 50 -17.95 -26.78 -1.83
N LEU A 51 -18.33 -25.53 -1.51
CA LEU A 51 -19.51 -25.20 -0.71
C LEU A 51 -20.71 -24.76 -1.55
N HIS A 52 -20.47 -24.25 -2.76
CA HIS A 52 -21.48 -23.66 -3.64
C HIS A 52 -21.24 -24.08 -5.09
N ASP A 53 -22.28 -24.12 -5.91
CA ASP A 53 -22.17 -24.42 -7.35
C ASP A 53 -21.48 -23.25 -8.09
N CYS A 54 -20.15 -23.33 -8.20
CA CYS A 54 -19.30 -22.27 -8.72
C CYS A 54 -18.40 -22.75 -9.86
N GLU A 55 -18.28 -21.95 -10.91
CA GLU A 55 -17.17 -22.03 -11.86
C GLU A 55 -16.07 -21.05 -11.42
N VAL A 56 -14.82 -21.54 -11.33
CA VAL A 56 -13.64 -20.72 -11.01
C VAL A 56 -12.79 -20.53 -12.27
N VAL A 57 -12.64 -19.27 -12.69
CA VAL A 57 -11.83 -18.89 -13.87
C VAL A 57 -10.66 -18.03 -13.42
N ALA A 58 -9.43 -18.51 -13.61
CA ALA A 58 -8.25 -17.68 -13.38
C ALA A 58 -7.93 -16.83 -14.62
N MET A 59 -7.71 -15.54 -14.45
CA MET A 59 -7.47 -14.60 -15.54
C MET A 59 -6.19 -13.81 -15.29
N THR A 60 -5.31 -13.75 -16.28
CA THR A 60 -4.08 -12.95 -16.21
C THR A 60 -3.87 -12.13 -17.46
N MET A 61 -3.29 -10.93 -17.30
CA MET A 61 -2.74 -10.14 -18.39
C MET A 61 -1.21 -10.17 -18.28
N GLY A 62 -0.54 -10.68 -19.30
CA GLY A 62 0.90 -10.83 -19.24
C GLY A 62 1.53 -11.42 -20.51
N PRO A 63 2.87 -11.42 -20.58
CA PRO A 63 3.59 -12.05 -21.69
C PRO A 63 3.30 -13.56 -21.77
N PRO A 64 3.68 -14.25 -22.88
CA PRO A 64 3.45 -15.68 -23.05
C PRO A 64 3.87 -16.55 -21.86
N GLN A 65 4.98 -16.22 -21.18
CA GLN A 65 5.48 -16.96 -20.01
C GLN A 65 4.56 -16.90 -18.78
N ALA A 66 3.55 -16.02 -18.75
CA ALA A 66 2.55 -15.97 -17.69
C ALA A 66 1.65 -17.23 -17.67
N GLU A 67 1.67 -18.03 -18.74
CA GLU A 67 0.98 -19.33 -18.80
C GLU A 67 1.37 -20.25 -17.63
N THR A 68 2.63 -20.24 -17.19
CA THR A 68 3.09 -21.02 -16.02
C THR A 68 2.30 -20.67 -14.76
N ALA A 69 2.02 -19.39 -14.51
CA ALA A 69 1.22 -18.98 -13.36
C ALA A 69 -0.25 -19.45 -13.47
N LEU A 70 -0.80 -19.50 -14.70
CA LEU A 70 -2.13 -20.07 -14.94
C LEU A 70 -2.17 -21.58 -14.71
N ARG A 71 -1.10 -22.31 -15.06
CA ARG A 71 -0.97 -23.74 -14.76
C ARG A 71 -0.91 -24.01 -13.26
N THR A 72 -0.28 -23.14 -12.48
CA THR A 72 -0.37 -23.16 -11.02
C THR A 72 -1.80 -22.87 -10.55
N CYS A 73 -2.53 -21.94 -11.17
CA CYS A 73 -3.94 -21.70 -10.83
C CYS A 73 -4.82 -22.93 -11.07
N LEU A 74 -4.59 -23.68 -12.17
CA LEU A 74 -5.27 -24.96 -12.42
C LEU A 74 -4.97 -25.99 -11.32
N ALA A 75 -3.71 -26.08 -10.88
CA ALA A 75 -3.32 -26.95 -9.76
C ALA A 75 -3.97 -26.55 -8.43
N LEU A 76 -4.19 -25.25 -8.22
CA LEU A 76 -4.88 -24.70 -7.05
C LEU A 76 -6.41 -24.86 -7.09
N GLY A 77 -6.97 -25.32 -8.21
CA GLY A 77 -8.40 -25.64 -8.32
C GLY A 77 -9.22 -24.74 -9.25
N ALA A 78 -8.60 -23.90 -10.08
CA ALA A 78 -9.31 -23.23 -11.17
C ALA A 78 -9.82 -24.24 -12.21
N ASP A 79 -11.05 -24.05 -12.72
CA ASP A 79 -11.67 -24.95 -13.72
C ASP A 79 -11.13 -24.70 -15.12
N ARG A 80 -10.82 -23.44 -15.43
CA ARG A 80 -10.12 -23.00 -16.64
C ARG A 80 -9.42 -21.68 -16.43
N CYS A 81 -8.63 -21.27 -17.42
CA CYS A 81 -7.95 -19.99 -17.40
C CYS A 81 -8.19 -19.16 -18.66
N ILE A 82 -8.02 -17.85 -18.52
CA ILE A 82 -8.01 -16.86 -19.59
C ILE A 82 -6.67 -16.12 -19.56
N HIS A 83 -5.96 -16.11 -20.68
CA HIS A 83 -4.70 -15.39 -20.84
C HIS A 83 -4.88 -14.22 -21.80
N LEU A 84 -4.87 -13.00 -21.26
CA LEU A 84 -4.83 -11.78 -22.06
C LEU A 84 -3.38 -11.52 -22.52
N SER A 85 -3.09 -11.83 -23.78
CA SER A 85 -1.73 -11.78 -24.34
C SER A 85 -1.74 -11.11 -25.71
N ASP A 86 -1.34 -9.85 -25.74
CA ASP A 86 -1.21 -9.05 -26.95
C ASP A 86 -0.08 -8.03 -26.76
N ARG A 87 0.62 -7.70 -27.85
CA ARG A 87 1.66 -6.66 -27.84
C ARG A 87 1.09 -5.29 -27.47
N VAL A 88 -0.16 -4.99 -27.80
CA VAL A 88 -0.78 -3.70 -27.46
C VAL A 88 -1.03 -3.53 -25.95
N PHE A 89 -1.04 -4.62 -25.17
CA PHE A 89 -1.16 -4.56 -23.71
C PHE A 89 0.17 -4.21 -23.01
N ALA A 90 1.29 -4.19 -23.74
CA ALA A 90 2.61 -4.05 -23.14
C ALA A 90 2.81 -2.71 -22.42
N VAL A 91 3.54 -2.77 -21.30
CA VAL A 91 3.97 -1.61 -20.51
C VAL A 91 2.78 -0.77 -20.02
N ALA A 92 1.65 -1.43 -19.73
CA ALA A 92 0.55 -0.82 -19.01
C ALA A 92 0.94 -0.53 -17.56
N ASP A 93 0.50 0.61 -17.05
CA ASP A 93 0.34 0.89 -15.63
C ASP A 93 -0.95 0.26 -15.08
N THR A 94 -1.32 0.62 -13.85
CA THR A 94 -2.49 0.03 -13.17
C THR A 94 -3.78 0.40 -13.89
N ILE A 95 -4.01 1.65 -14.26
CA ILE A 95 -5.20 2.07 -15.03
C ILE A 95 -5.33 1.32 -16.36
N GLY A 96 -4.24 1.23 -17.14
CA GLY A 96 -4.25 0.49 -18.40
C GLY A 96 -4.53 -1.00 -18.20
N THR A 97 -3.97 -1.59 -17.13
CA THR A 97 -4.19 -2.99 -16.75
C THR A 97 -5.64 -3.23 -16.31
N SER A 98 -6.14 -2.43 -15.37
CA SER A 98 -7.47 -2.52 -14.78
C SER A 98 -8.55 -2.33 -15.83
N ARG A 99 -8.39 -1.38 -16.78
CA ARG A 99 -9.31 -1.21 -17.91
C ARG A 99 -9.35 -2.46 -18.81
N THR A 100 -8.19 -3.05 -19.09
CA THR A 100 -8.09 -4.26 -19.93
C THR A 100 -8.76 -5.46 -19.25
N LEU A 101 -8.50 -5.65 -17.96
CA LEU A 101 -9.12 -6.71 -17.16
C LEU A 101 -10.64 -6.52 -17.05
N ALA A 102 -11.12 -5.29 -16.85
CA ALA A 102 -12.55 -5.00 -16.81
C ALA A 102 -13.25 -5.35 -18.14
N LEU A 103 -12.67 -4.97 -19.29
CA LEU A 103 -13.19 -5.36 -20.60
C LEU A 103 -13.23 -6.89 -20.80
N ALA A 104 -12.24 -7.61 -20.28
CA ALA A 104 -12.22 -9.07 -20.33
C ALA A 104 -13.29 -9.70 -19.42
N ILE A 105 -13.53 -9.14 -18.23
CA ILE A 105 -14.59 -9.57 -17.31
C ILE A 105 -15.97 -9.32 -17.93
N GLU A 106 -16.18 -8.16 -18.56
CA GLU A 106 -17.43 -7.86 -19.28
C GLU A 106 -17.67 -8.84 -20.43
N LYS A 107 -16.62 -9.15 -21.20
CA LYS A 107 -16.68 -10.15 -22.28
C LYS A 107 -17.02 -11.54 -21.77
N GLU A 108 -16.39 -11.98 -20.69
CA GLU A 108 -16.61 -13.30 -20.10
C GLU A 108 -18.08 -13.48 -19.68
N GLY A 109 -18.73 -12.40 -19.25
CA GLY A 109 -20.15 -12.37 -18.95
C GLY A 109 -20.52 -13.16 -17.68
N ASP A 110 -21.64 -12.80 -17.06
CA ASP A 110 -22.22 -13.49 -15.91
C ASP A 110 -21.21 -13.71 -14.75
N VAL A 111 -20.27 -12.79 -14.55
CA VAL A 111 -19.28 -12.84 -13.46
C VAL A 111 -19.89 -12.23 -12.19
N ASP A 112 -20.15 -13.08 -11.20
CA ASP A 112 -20.75 -12.71 -9.91
C ASP A 112 -19.71 -12.19 -8.92
N LEU A 113 -18.49 -12.72 -8.94
CA LEU A 113 -17.44 -12.33 -8.01
C LEU A 113 -16.09 -12.26 -8.70
N VAL A 114 -15.36 -11.18 -8.48
CA VAL A 114 -13.97 -11.04 -8.86
C VAL A 114 -13.12 -11.14 -7.60
N LEU A 115 -12.20 -12.10 -7.55
CA LEU A 115 -11.24 -12.28 -6.46
C LEU A 115 -9.82 -11.97 -6.92
N CYS A 116 -9.01 -11.35 -6.08
CA CYS A 116 -7.62 -11.06 -6.38
C CYS A 116 -6.80 -10.86 -5.10
N GLY A 117 -5.47 -10.84 -5.21
CA GLY A 117 -4.63 -10.42 -4.10
C GLY A 117 -4.72 -8.92 -3.85
N ARG A 118 -4.50 -8.48 -2.59
CA ARG A 118 -4.47 -7.04 -2.25
C ARG A 118 -3.40 -6.25 -3.01
N LYS A 119 -2.26 -6.88 -3.29
CA LYS A 119 -1.09 -6.29 -3.95
C LYS A 119 -0.25 -7.38 -4.62
N THR A 120 0.72 -6.95 -5.42
CA THR A 120 1.78 -7.82 -5.95
C THR A 120 3.09 -7.54 -5.21
N THR A 121 3.94 -8.55 -5.04
CA THR A 121 5.21 -8.43 -4.29
C THR A 121 6.27 -7.57 -4.99
N ASP A 122 6.21 -7.49 -6.33
CA ASP A 122 7.17 -6.76 -7.14
C ASP A 122 6.87 -5.25 -7.22
N SER A 123 5.59 -4.88 -7.22
CA SER A 123 5.14 -3.50 -7.44
C SER A 123 4.40 -2.91 -6.25
N GLU A 124 3.82 -3.70 -5.35
CA GLU A 124 3.15 -3.22 -4.12
C GLU A 124 2.17 -2.05 -4.34
N THR A 125 1.38 -2.05 -5.41
CA THR A 125 0.56 -0.88 -5.80
C THR A 125 -0.75 -0.75 -5.04
N TRP A 126 -1.43 -1.87 -4.73
CA TRP A 126 -2.78 -1.91 -4.13
C TRP A 126 -3.91 -1.34 -5.00
N GLN A 127 -3.62 -1.03 -6.27
CA GLN A 127 -4.50 -0.20 -7.11
C GLN A 127 -5.45 -1.00 -8.01
N VAL A 128 -5.03 -2.18 -8.48
CA VAL A 128 -5.79 -2.94 -9.47
C VAL A 128 -7.19 -3.34 -8.98
N PRO A 129 -7.39 -3.84 -7.74
CA PRO A 129 -8.73 -4.24 -7.32
C PRO A 129 -9.75 -3.08 -7.28
N PRO A 130 -9.47 -1.93 -6.64
CA PRO A 130 -10.40 -0.79 -6.68
C PRO A 130 -10.59 -0.20 -8.09
N GLU A 131 -9.54 -0.15 -8.91
CA GLU A 131 -9.64 0.37 -10.28
C GLU A 131 -10.48 -0.55 -11.18
N VAL A 132 -10.34 -1.88 -11.07
CA VAL A 132 -11.21 -2.82 -11.79
C VAL A 132 -12.67 -2.64 -11.35
N ALA A 133 -12.91 -2.46 -10.05
CA ALA A 133 -14.25 -2.19 -9.54
C ALA A 133 -14.82 -0.87 -10.07
N ALA A 134 -13.98 0.17 -10.23
CA ALA A 134 -14.36 1.43 -10.85
C ALA A 134 -14.81 1.24 -12.31
N PHE A 135 -14.01 0.56 -13.13
CA PHE A 135 -14.33 0.32 -14.54
C PHE A 135 -15.59 -0.54 -14.72
N LEU A 136 -15.82 -1.50 -13.83
CA LEU A 136 -17.02 -2.34 -13.84
C LEU A 136 -18.26 -1.65 -13.23
N GLY A 137 -18.10 -0.51 -12.56
CA GLY A 137 -19.16 0.13 -11.79
C GLY A 137 -19.70 -0.73 -10.64
N ARG A 138 -18.86 -1.59 -10.05
CA ARG A 138 -19.26 -2.58 -9.03
C ARG A 138 -18.86 -2.17 -7.61
N PRO A 139 -19.54 -2.64 -6.57
CA PRO A 139 -19.03 -2.56 -5.21
C PRO A 139 -17.72 -3.35 -5.05
N HIS A 140 -16.92 -2.93 -4.07
CA HIS A 140 -15.70 -3.64 -3.73
C HIS A 140 -15.35 -3.57 -2.26
N LEU A 141 -14.56 -4.54 -1.82
CA LEU A 141 -13.88 -4.53 -0.53
C LEU A 141 -12.43 -4.96 -0.70
N THR A 142 -11.55 -4.21 -0.05
CA THR A 142 -10.12 -4.48 -0.06
C THR A 142 -9.65 -5.13 1.24
N SER A 143 -8.54 -5.88 1.16
CA SER A 143 -7.88 -6.47 2.33
C SER A 143 -8.77 -7.39 3.17
N VAL A 144 -9.57 -8.21 2.49
CA VAL A 144 -10.45 -9.21 3.11
C VAL A 144 -9.62 -10.36 3.68
N VAL A 145 -9.85 -10.69 4.94
CA VAL A 145 -9.21 -11.78 5.69
C VAL A 145 -10.10 -13.02 5.78
N ASP A 146 -11.41 -12.83 5.64
CA ASP A 146 -12.42 -13.88 5.77
C ASP A 146 -13.62 -13.56 4.88
N LEU A 147 -14.16 -14.58 4.22
CA LEU A 147 -15.16 -14.44 3.16
C LEU A 147 -16.16 -15.59 3.20
N GLU A 148 -17.44 -15.25 3.32
CA GLU A 148 -18.55 -16.18 3.32
C GLU A 148 -19.61 -15.73 2.32
N LEU A 149 -20.24 -16.69 1.64
CA LEU A 149 -21.39 -16.43 0.76
C LEU A 149 -22.66 -16.93 1.45
N ASP A 150 -23.61 -16.02 1.69
CA ASP A 150 -24.92 -16.33 2.26
C ASP A 150 -26.02 -15.96 1.24
N GLY A 151 -26.47 -16.95 0.48
CA GLY A 151 -27.36 -16.73 -0.65
C GLY A 151 -26.72 -15.84 -1.72
N ASP A 152 -27.33 -14.68 -1.98
CA ASP A 152 -26.85 -13.69 -2.96
C ASP A 152 -25.96 -12.60 -2.33
N ALA A 153 -25.79 -12.62 -0.99
CA ALA A 153 -25.02 -11.64 -0.25
C ALA A 153 -23.64 -12.17 0.12
N LEU A 154 -22.62 -11.33 -0.06
CA LEU A 154 -21.25 -11.62 0.33
C LEU A 154 -20.99 -11.02 1.71
N ARG A 155 -20.69 -11.86 2.71
CA ARG A 155 -20.23 -11.41 4.01
C ARG A 155 -18.71 -11.50 4.06
N ALA A 156 -18.04 -10.37 4.25
CA ALA A 156 -16.58 -10.30 4.19
C ALA A 156 -16.03 -9.50 5.36
N THR A 157 -14.98 -10.00 6.00
CA THR A 157 -14.24 -9.27 7.03
C THR A 157 -12.95 -8.73 6.45
N ARG A 158 -12.73 -7.41 6.52
CA ARG A 158 -11.49 -6.75 6.10
C ARG A 158 -10.62 -6.32 7.27
N GLU A 159 -9.32 -6.29 7.04
CA GLU A 159 -8.32 -5.74 7.97
C GLU A 159 -8.07 -4.25 7.69
N THR A 160 -8.00 -3.45 8.75
CA THR A 160 -7.65 -2.03 8.74
C THR A 160 -6.52 -1.75 9.74
N GLU A 161 -6.07 -0.51 9.85
CA GLU A 161 -5.13 -0.08 10.89
C GLU A 161 -5.72 -0.18 12.32
N ASP A 162 -7.05 -0.09 12.47
CA ASP A 162 -7.71 -0.02 13.79
C ASP A 162 -8.34 -1.36 14.22
N GLY A 163 -8.33 -2.34 13.32
CA GLY A 163 -8.80 -3.70 13.58
C GLY A 163 -9.50 -4.31 12.39
N PHE A 164 -10.60 -5.02 12.64
CA PHE A 164 -11.35 -5.74 11.63
C PHE A 164 -12.77 -5.19 11.49
N GLU A 165 -13.24 -5.12 10.24
CA GLU A 165 -14.59 -4.68 9.92
C GLU A 165 -15.28 -5.74 9.06
N THR A 166 -16.44 -6.20 9.48
CA THR A 166 -17.27 -7.16 8.73
C THR A 166 -18.37 -6.42 7.99
N TRP A 167 -18.48 -6.69 6.70
CA TRP A 167 -19.35 -6.03 5.76
C TRP A 167 -20.22 -7.05 5.03
N GLU A 168 -21.44 -6.65 4.72
CA GLU A 168 -22.27 -7.31 3.71
C GLU A 168 -22.22 -6.52 2.41
N VAL A 169 -21.98 -7.20 1.29
CA VAL A 169 -21.86 -6.59 -0.04
C VAL A 169 -22.74 -7.34 -1.03
N ALA A 170 -23.45 -6.59 -1.86
CA ALA A 170 -24.25 -7.17 -2.94
C ALA A 170 -23.33 -7.69 -4.06
N THR A 171 -23.66 -8.86 -4.61
CA THR A 171 -23.06 -9.34 -5.86
C THR A 171 -23.77 -8.71 -7.08
N PRO A 172 -23.07 -8.42 -8.19
CA PRO A 172 -21.67 -8.75 -8.42
C PRO A 172 -20.66 -7.79 -7.77
N ALA A 173 -19.57 -8.33 -7.21
CA ALA A 173 -18.58 -7.56 -6.44
C ALA A 173 -17.12 -7.86 -6.82
N VAL A 174 -16.21 -6.96 -6.44
CA VAL A 174 -14.75 -7.15 -6.52
C VAL A 174 -14.17 -7.22 -5.11
N VAL A 175 -13.42 -8.27 -4.79
CA VAL A 175 -12.81 -8.44 -3.46
C VAL A 175 -11.32 -8.74 -3.59
N SER A 176 -10.50 -8.08 -2.76
CA SER A 176 -9.08 -8.40 -2.64
C SER A 176 -8.73 -9.03 -1.29
N LEU A 177 -7.87 -10.06 -1.30
CA LEU A 177 -7.50 -10.80 -0.10
C LEU A 177 -6.23 -10.27 0.56
N ALA A 178 -6.27 -10.21 1.89
CA ALA A 178 -5.24 -9.61 2.74
C ALA A 178 -3.97 -10.46 2.89
N TYR A 179 -4.12 -11.79 2.91
CA TYR A 179 -3.04 -12.70 3.29
C TYR A 179 -2.52 -13.47 2.10
N ALA A 180 -1.20 -13.62 2.06
CA ALA A 180 -0.50 -14.37 1.03
C ALA A 180 -0.61 -15.89 1.29
N HIS A 181 -0.58 -16.65 0.21
CA HIS A 181 -0.42 -18.09 0.22
C HIS A 181 0.63 -18.43 -0.83
N GLU A 182 1.76 -18.99 -0.42
CA GLU A 182 2.72 -19.49 -1.40
C GLU A 182 2.17 -20.77 -2.02
N ALA A 183 2.33 -20.88 -3.34
CA ALA A 183 1.81 -21.98 -4.12
C ALA A 183 2.85 -22.44 -5.13
N ASP A 184 3.01 -23.74 -5.23
CA ASP A 184 3.88 -24.42 -6.18
C ASP A 184 3.07 -25.47 -6.96
N GLY A 185 3.67 -25.97 -8.04
CA GLY A 185 3.08 -26.99 -8.89
C GLY A 185 2.32 -26.43 -10.08
N GLU A 186 2.06 -27.32 -11.03
CA GLU A 186 1.42 -27.02 -12.30
C GLU A 186 0.48 -28.17 -12.66
N ALA A 187 -0.68 -27.85 -13.23
CA ALA A 187 -1.60 -28.83 -13.79
C ALA A 187 -1.94 -28.48 -15.24
N ASP A 188 -2.25 -29.50 -16.03
CA ASP A 188 -2.81 -29.34 -17.36
C ASP A 188 -4.30 -29.00 -17.28
N GLY A 189 -4.78 -28.18 -18.22
CA GLY A 189 -6.17 -27.75 -18.28
C GLY A 189 -6.41 -26.76 -19.41
N ARG A 190 -7.65 -26.27 -19.51
CA ARG A 190 -8.03 -25.32 -20.56
C ARG A 190 -7.50 -23.93 -20.25
N ILE A 191 -6.73 -23.37 -21.18
CA ILE A 191 -6.26 -21.98 -21.16
C ILE A 191 -6.67 -21.32 -22.47
N ASP A 192 -7.62 -20.39 -22.40
CA ASP A 192 -8.07 -19.62 -23.57
C ASP A 192 -7.22 -18.35 -23.70
N VAL A 193 -6.52 -18.18 -24.82
CA VAL A 193 -5.72 -16.97 -25.08
C VAL A 193 -6.58 -15.94 -25.80
N TRP A 194 -6.73 -14.76 -25.21
CA TRP A 194 -7.45 -13.62 -25.80
C TRP A 194 -6.48 -12.47 -26.11
N THR A 195 -6.77 -11.79 -27.20
CA THR A 195 -6.02 -10.64 -27.73
C THR A 195 -6.83 -9.35 -27.58
N ALA A 196 -6.32 -8.19 -28.02
CA ALA A 196 -7.11 -6.97 -27.97
C ALA A 196 -8.36 -7.05 -28.88
N THR A 197 -8.26 -7.76 -30.01
CA THR A 197 -9.37 -7.92 -30.96
C THR A 197 -10.49 -8.81 -30.43
N ASP A 198 -10.17 -9.61 -29.41
CA ASP A 198 -11.14 -10.39 -28.67
C ASP A 198 -11.97 -9.50 -27.74
N LEU A 199 -11.40 -8.41 -27.22
CA LEU A 199 -12.04 -7.52 -26.24
C LEU A 199 -12.82 -6.38 -26.91
N VAL A 200 -12.30 -5.84 -28.01
CA VAL A 200 -12.93 -4.75 -28.75
C VAL A 200 -12.82 -4.95 -30.26
N THR A 201 -13.83 -4.52 -31.00
CA THR A 201 -13.92 -4.78 -32.45
C THR A 201 -13.07 -3.86 -33.32
N ASP A 202 -12.57 -2.74 -32.77
CA ASP A 202 -11.92 -1.66 -33.53
C ASP A 202 -10.53 -1.30 -33.00
N VAL A 203 -9.71 -2.29 -32.68
CA VAL A 203 -8.32 -2.10 -32.18
C VAL A 203 -7.49 -1.30 -33.18
N ARG A 204 -6.75 -0.30 -32.69
CA ARG A 204 -5.86 0.54 -33.51
C ARG A 204 -4.42 0.49 -32.99
N PRO A 205 -3.42 0.79 -33.83
CA PRO A 205 -2.08 1.09 -33.34
C PRO A 205 -2.12 2.25 -32.33
N ASN A 206 -1.41 2.11 -31.20
CA ASN A 206 -1.42 3.08 -30.10
C ASN A 206 -2.81 3.36 -29.50
N ASP A 207 -3.65 2.33 -29.42
CA ASP A 207 -4.97 2.42 -28.80
C ASP A 207 -4.86 2.87 -27.34
N LYS A 208 -5.54 3.96 -26.98
CA LYS A 208 -5.52 4.52 -25.62
C LYS A 208 -6.31 3.69 -24.61
N ARG A 209 -7.01 2.64 -25.04
CA ARG A 209 -7.63 1.68 -24.12
C ARG A 209 -6.60 0.77 -23.46
N PHE A 210 -5.45 0.55 -24.11
CA PHE A 210 -4.52 -0.52 -23.76
C PHE A 210 -3.08 -0.01 -23.59
N GLY A 211 -2.29 -0.78 -22.83
CA GLY A 211 -0.83 -0.63 -22.75
C GLY A 211 -0.36 0.77 -22.34
N GLN A 212 0.91 1.04 -22.62
CA GLN A 212 1.51 2.36 -22.37
C GLN A 212 0.74 3.57 -22.96
N PRO A 213 0.14 3.49 -24.17
CA PRO A 213 -0.64 4.61 -24.71
C PRO A 213 -1.87 4.96 -23.87
N GLY A 214 -2.47 3.97 -23.22
CA GLY A 214 -3.60 4.13 -22.30
C GLY A 214 -3.25 4.39 -20.85
N SER A 215 -1.94 4.42 -20.53
CA SER A 215 -1.42 4.57 -19.18
C SER A 215 -1.16 6.03 -18.80
N PRO A 216 -1.85 6.56 -17.78
CA PRO A 216 -1.64 7.89 -17.27
C PRO A 216 -0.37 8.05 -16.41
N THR A 217 0.39 6.99 -16.13
CA THR A 217 1.68 7.07 -15.43
C THR A 217 2.82 6.47 -16.25
N ARG A 218 4.05 6.91 -15.96
CA ARG A 218 5.28 6.43 -16.61
C ARG A 218 6.41 6.29 -15.62
N VAL A 219 7.15 5.18 -15.72
CA VAL A 219 8.41 4.98 -15.01
C VAL A 219 9.50 5.76 -15.74
N LEU A 220 10.11 6.72 -15.04
CA LEU A 220 11.21 7.55 -15.56
C LEU A 220 12.57 6.94 -15.28
N ALA A 221 12.73 6.32 -14.12
CA ALA A 221 13.97 5.70 -13.69
C ALA A 221 13.70 4.61 -12.66
N VAL A 222 14.63 3.66 -12.56
CA VAL A 222 14.72 2.68 -11.49
C VAL A 222 16.04 2.90 -10.79
N ARG A 223 16.05 2.88 -9.46
CA ARG A 223 17.24 3.11 -8.64
C ARG A 223 17.35 2.03 -7.58
N ASP A 224 18.56 1.51 -7.40
CA ASP A 224 18.91 0.78 -6.20
C ASP A 224 19.01 1.77 -5.02
N VAL A 225 18.28 1.47 -3.96
CA VAL A 225 18.25 2.22 -2.70
C VAL A 225 18.33 1.27 -1.51
N THR A 226 19.00 0.13 -1.70
CA THR A 226 19.33 -0.80 -0.64
C THR A 226 20.07 -0.02 0.47
N PRO A 227 19.58 -0.03 1.71
CA PRO A 227 20.22 0.70 2.80
C PRO A 227 21.62 0.16 3.08
N ASP A 228 22.59 1.06 3.26
CA ASP A 228 23.90 0.72 3.78
C ASP A 228 23.83 0.54 5.30
N ARG A 229 23.88 -0.72 5.75
CA ARG A 229 23.76 -1.11 7.16
C ARG A 229 25.16 -1.22 7.76
N ALA A 230 25.36 -0.62 8.93
CA ALA A 230 26.70 -0.55 9.53
C ALA A 230 27.30 -1.93 9.90
N GLY A 231 26.46 -2.93 10.22
CA GLY A 231 26.92 -4.29 10.50
C GLY A 231 27.82 -4.42 11.73
N GLU A 232 27.77 -3.45 12.65
CA GLU A 232 28.68 -3.39 13.79
C GLU A 232 28.22 -4.33 14.91
N ARG A 233 29.16 -5.11 15.48
CA ARG A 233 28.88 -6.09 16.53
C ARG A 233 29.32 -5.63 17.91
N PHE A 234 28.45 -5.85 18.89
CA PHE A 234 28.68 -5.46 20.29
C PHE A 234 28.35 -6.60 21.25
N THR A 235 29.09 -6.67 22.35
CA THR A 235 28.79 -7.53 23.50
C THR A 235 28.46 -6.72 24.75
N ASP A 236 28.75 -5.42 24.73
CA ASP A 236 28.43 -4.46 25.78
C ASP A 236 27.19 -3.64 25.41
N LEU A 237 26.20 -3.61 26.30
CA LEU A 237 24.92 -2.96 26.05
C LEU A 237 25.05 -1.45 25.96
N ASP A 238 25.87 -0.83 26.81
CA ASP A 238 26.00 0.63 26.88
C ASP A 238 26.65 1.15 25.59
N GLN A 239 27.64 0.43 25.06
CA GLN A 239 28.24 0.72 23.75
C GLN A 239 27.23 0.57 22.61
N ALA A 240 26.43 -0.50 22.60
CA ALA A 240 25.41 -0.72 21.59
C ALA A 240 24.37 0.43 21.60
N VAL A 241 23.86 0.81 22.77
CA VAL A 241 22.90 1.91 22.94
C VAL A 241 23.50 3.24 22.51
N ALA A 242 24.74 3.54 22.91
CA ALA A 242 25.43 4.76 22.48
C ALA A 242 25.56 4.83 20.96
N ARG A 243 25.86 3.70 20.31
CA ARG A 243 25.95 3.63 18.85
C ARG A 243 24.61 3.83 18.16
N VAL A 244 23.55 3.18 18.64
CA VAL A 244 22.18 3.38 18.12
C VAL A 244 21.77 4.84 18.22
N ARG A 245 21.97 5.49 19.37
CA ARG A 245 21.66 6.91 19.56
C ARG A 245 22.44 7.80 18.59
N GLN A 246 23.73 7.53 18.40
CA GLN A 246 24.56 8.28 17.46
C GLN A 246 24.03 8.16 16.02
N LEU A 247 23.75 6.94 15.56
CA LEU A 247 23.24 6.68 14.22
C LEU A 247 21.86 7.30 14.03
N ALA A 248 20.96 7.15 15.01
CA ALA A 248 19.60 7.65 14.90
C ALA A 248 19.52 9.18 14.92
N THR A 249 20.46 9.84 15.59
CA THR A 249 20.63 11.29 15.52
C THR A 249 21.17 11.71 14.14
N GLY A 250 22.18 11.01 13.62
CA GLY A 250 22.79 11.31 12.33
C GLY A 250 21.91 11.00 11.11
N ARG A 251 20.94 10.09 11.26
CA ARG A 251 20.00 9.66 10.21
C ARG A 251 18.57 10.16 10.43
N ALA A 252 18.38 11.12 11.34
CA ALA A 252 17.06 11.72 11.54
C ALA A 252 16.52 12.30 10.22
N PRO A 253 15.20 12.18 9.95
CA PRO A 253 14.60 12.82 8.80
C PRO A 253 14.93 14.32 8.78
N ALA A 254 15.05 14.90 7.58
CA ALA A 254 15.19 16.34 7.46
C ALA A 254 13.98 17.04 8.11
N ALA A 255 14.24 18.09 8.89
CA ALA A 255 13.18 18.87 9.50
C ALA A 255 12.26 19.44 8.42
N THR A 256 10.95 19.39 8.64
CA THR A 256 9.99 20.06 7.78
C THR A 256 9.96 21.55 8.11
N GLU A 257 9.97 22.39 7.06
CA GLU A 257 10.01 23.84 7.20
C GLU A 257 8.64 24.48 6.96
N TRP A 258 8.34 25.51 7.74
CA TRP A 258 7.13 26.32 7.57
C TRP A 258 7.21 27.29 6.39
N ASP A 259 8.41 27.69 6.02
CA ASP A 259 8.58 28.58 4.87
C ASP A 259 8.51 27.74 3.61
N LYS A 260 7.63 28.15 2.69
CA LYS A 260 7.47 27.46 1.42
C LYS A 260 8.72 27.70 0.58
N PRO A 261 9.28 26.67 -0.07
CA PRO A 261 10.37 26.87 -1.02
C PRO A 261 9.91 27.73 -2.19
N GLU A 262 10.88 28.32 -2.89
CA GLU A 262 10.59 29.08 -4.10
C GLU A 262 9.91 28.21 -5.15
N ARG A 263 9.06 28.89 -5.92
CA ARG A 263 8.37 28.27 -7.05
C ARG A 263 9.37 27.84 -8.12
N LEU A 264 9.23 26.61 -8.61
CA LEU A 264 10.11 26.09 -9.66
C LEU A 264 9.65 26.52 -11.06
N GLY A 265 10.62 26.86 -11.92
CA GLY A 265 10.44 27.16 -13.35
C GLY A 265 11.28 28.33 -13.85
N ASP A 266 11.85 28.23 -15.06
CA ASP A 266 12.72 29.28 -15.63
C ASP A 266 11.94 30.57 -15.95
N THR A 267 10.62 30.47 -16.13
CA THR A 267 9.67 31.59 -16.16
C THR A 267 8.33 31.08 -15.62
N PRO A 268 8.03 31.25 -14.32
CA PRO A 268 6.84 30.63 -13.73
C PRO A 268 5.54 31.13 -14.39
N SER A 269 4.70 30.21 -14.87
CA SER A 269 3.35 30.52 -15.40
C SER A 269 2.55 31.37 -14.40
N THR A 270 1.66 32.27 -14.81
CA THR A 270 0.80 33.00 -13.85
C THR A 270 -0.19 32.07 -13.12
N LYS A 271 -0.44 30.86 -13.65
CA LYS A 271 -1.29 29.85 -13.01
C LYS A 271 -0.60 29.30 -11.76
N ARG A 272 -1.31 29.30 -10.63
CA ARG A 272 -0.90 28.67 -9.37
C ARG A 272 -1.65 27.36 -9.22
N TYR A 273 -1.00 26.37 -8.63
CA TYR A 273 -1.55 25.03 -8.50
C TYR A 273 -1.46 24.58 -7.05
N ASP A 274 -2.58 24.10 -6.53
CA ASP A 274 -2.68 23.67 -5.15
C ASP A 274 -2.25 22.21 -5.00
N CYS A 275 -1.68 21.90 -3.83
CA CYS A 275 -1.42 20.54 -3.40
C CYS A 275 -2.45 20.16 -2.34
N TRP A 276 -3.26 19.16 -2.61
CA TRP A 276 -4.31 18.70 -1.72
C TRP A 276 -3.88 17.43 -0.98
N THR A 277 -4.32 17.30 0.27
CA THR A 277 -4.15 16.10 1.10
C THR A 277 -5.51 15.68 1.61
N CYS A 278 -5.92 14.44 1.30
CA CYS A 278 -7.08 13.81 1.94
C CYS A 278 -6.69 13.44 3.36
N VAL A 279 -7.36 14.04 4.35
CA VAL A 279 -7.06 13.87 5.77
C VAL A 279 -7.87 12.72 6.33
N GLU A 280 -7.19 11.77 6.96
CA GLU A 280 -7.82 10.71 7.74
C GLU A 280 -7.89 11.09 9.22
N LEU A 281 -9.01 10.72 9.83
CA LEU A 281 -9.25 10.88 11.26
C LEU A 281 -9.25 9.51 11.94
N ALA A 282 -8.70 9.45 13.15
CA ALA A 282 -8.82 8.33 14.06
C ALA A 282 -9.25 8.86 15.43
N ASP A 283 -10.30 8.28 16.02
CA ASP A 283 -10.89 8.73 17.29
C ASP A 283 -11.16 10.24 17.35
N GLY A 284 -11.64 10.80 16.23
CA GLY A 284 -11.96 12.23 16.09
C GLY A 284 -10.75 13.17 16.03
N ARG A 285 -9.53 12.64 15.85
CA ARG A 285 -8.28 13.41 15.73
C ARG A 285 -7.61 13.18 14.39
N VAL A 286 -6.85 14.16 13.93
CA VAL A 286 -6.04 14.01 12.73
C VAL A 286 -4.95 12.96 12.97
N THR A 287 -4.83 11.98 12.07
CA THR A 287 -3.78 10.96 12.20
C THR A 287 -2.40 11.59 12.01
N ARG A 288 -1.38 11.03 12.69
CA ARG A 288 0.01 11.49 12.51
C ARG A 288 0.41 11.38 11.03
N HIS A 289 0.00 10.31 10.37
CA HIS A 289 0.22 10.10 8.94
C HIS A 289 -0.37 11.23 8.07
N SER A 290 -1.59 11.70 8.34
CA SER A 290 -2.16 12.85 7.63
C SER A 290 -1.36 14.13 7.88
N LEU A 291 -0.86 14.34 9.10
CA LEU A 291 -0.02 15.50 9.42
C LEU A 291 1.33 15.48 8.69
N GLU A 292 1.94 14.31 8.49
CA GLU A 292 3.13 14.17 7.63
C GLU A 292 2.86 14.65 6.20
N LEU A 293 1.69 14.29 5.65
CA LEU A 293 1.31 14.66 4.29
C LEU A 293 0.91 16.12 4.16
N VAL A 294 0.27 16.71 5.17
CA VAL A 294 0.05 18.16 5.22
C VAL A 294 1.39 18.89 5.25
N ALA A 295 2.36 18.44 6.05
CA ALA A 295 3.71 19.02 6.08
C ALA A 295 4.41 18.91 4.72
N LYS A 296 4.41 17.72 4.10
CA LYS A 296 5.01 17.53 2.77
C LYS A 296 4.28 18.31 1.67
N GLY A 297 2.96 18.38 1.74
CA GLY A 297 2.11 19.14 0.83
C GLY A 297 2.48 20.62 0.80
N ARG A 298 2.95 21.18 1.93
CA ARG A 298 3.43 22.56 2.02
C ARG A 298 4.65 22.81 1.14
N GLU A 299 5.64 21.91 1.16
CA GLU A 299 6.82 21.97 0.29
C GLU A 299 6.41 21.91 -1.19
N LEU A 300 5.53 20.96 -1.54
CA LEU A 300 5.05 20.76 -2.91
C LEU A 300 4.25 21.98 -3.41
N ALA A 301 3.35 22.52 -2.58
CA ALA A 301 2.58 23.72 -2.86
C ALA A 301 3.48 24.93 -3.08
N GLY A 302 4.57 25.07 -2.32
CA GLY A 302 5.59 26.10 -2.54
C GLY A 302 6.21 26.02 -3.94
N LYS A 303 6.68 24.83 -4.32
CA LYS A 303 7.24 24.56 -5.66
C LYS A 303 6.24 24.81 -6.79
N LEU A 304 4.95 24.59 -6.54
CA LEU A 304 3.84 24.85 -7.46
C LEU A 304 3.35 26.32 -7.46
N GLY A 305 3.65 27.07 -6.40
CA GLY A 305 3.23 28.46 -6.17
C GLY A 305 1.79 28.63 -5.64
N GLY A 306 1.13 27.54 -5.24
CA GLY A 306 -0.26 27.54 -4.75
C GLY A 306 -0.39 27.26 -3.25
N ASP A 307 -1.60 26.90 -2.84
CA ASP A 307 -1.97 26.62 -1.45
C ASP A 307 -1.75 25.15 -1.10
N ASN A 308 -1.37 24.91 0.16
CA ASN A 308 -1.41 23.59 0.77
C ASN A 308 -2.81 23.39 1.35
N VAL A 309 -3.57 22.45 0.77
CA VAL A 309 -5.00 22.28 1.05
C VAL A 309 -5.23 20.97 1.78
N ALA A 310 -5.87 21.03 2.95
CA ALA A 310 -6.35 19.84 3.66
C ALA A 310 -7.82 19.61 3.32
N LEU A 311 -8.15 18.43 2.79
CA LEU A 311 -9.52 18.00 2.55
C LEU A 311 -9.97 17.07 3.68
N VAL A 312 -11.08 17.42 4.34
CA VAL A 312 -11.67 16.65 5.44
C VAL A 312 -13.09 16.24 5.03
N LEU A 313 -13.35 14.93 5.04
CA LEU A 313 -14.70 14.37 5.03
C LEU A 313 -15.03 14.01 6.48
N SER A 314 -16.05 14.62 7.08
CA SER A 314 -16.37 14.41 8.51
C SER A 314 -17.88 14.40 8.78
N ASP A 315 -18.25 13.89 9.96
CA ASP A 315 -19.60 13.99 10.56
C ASP A 315 -19.53 14.91 11.79
N GLY A 316 -19.47 16.22 11.57
CA GLY A 316 -19.45 17.26 12.60
C GLY A 316 -18.15 17.42 13.39
N VAL A 317 -17.14 16.59 13.12
CA VAL A 317 -15.82 16.69 13.78
C VAL A 317 -15.04 17.87 13.22
N ASP A 318 -14.70 18.83 14.07
CA ASP A 318 -13.90 20.00 13.72
C ASP A 318 -12.42 19.83 14.10
N VAL A 319 -11.59 19.69 13.07
CA VAL A 319 -10.12 19.60 13.17
C VAL A 319 -9.42 20.77 12.46
N THR A 320 -10.17 21.83 12.12
CA THR A 320 -9.67 22.91 11.25
C THR A 320 -8.53 23.70 11.89
N ASP A 321 -8.61 23.98 13.20
CA ASP A 321 -7.55 24.64 13.96
C ASP A 321 -6.27 23.80 14.02
N GLU A 322 -6.39 22.49 14.24
CA GLU A 322 -5.24 21.57 14.27
C GLU A 322 -4.53 21.56 12.92
N LEU A 323 -5.27 21.43 11.81
CA LEU A 323 -4.73 21.40 10.46
C LEU A 323 -4.06 22.72 10.06
N ALA A 324 -4.66 23.87 10.40
CA ALA A 324 -4.06 25.18 10.16
C ALA A 324 -2.76 25.34 10.93
N ARG A 325 -2.77 24.96 12.22
CA ARG A 325 -1.58 24.98 13.08
C ARG A 325 -0.50 24.02 12.61
N ARG A 326 -0.82 23.02 11.78
CA ARG A 326 0.12 22.04 11.23
C ARG A 326 0.49 22.28 9.77
N GLY A 327 0.14 23.46 9.22
CA GLY A 327 0.68 23.95 7.95
C GLY A 327 -0.26 23.92 6.75
N ALA A 328 -1.55 23.59 6.94
CA ALA A 328 -2.57 23.78 5.91
C ALA A 328 -2.86 25.28 5.74
N ASP A 329 -2.80 25.78 4.50
CA ASP A 329 -3.16 27.18 4.20
C ASP A 329 -4.66 27.35 3.99
N ARG A 330 -5.33 26.27 3.55
CA ARG A 330 -6.77 26.20 3.35
C ARG A 330 -7.28 24.83 3.78
N ILE A 331 -8.41 24.80 4.49
CA ILE A 331 -9.07 23.56 4.90
C ILE A 331 -10.42 23.50 4.18
N VAL A 332 -10.59 22.50 3.33
CA VAL A 332 -11.85 22.18 2.65
C VAL A 332 -12.56 21.12 3.47
N VAL A 333 -13.77 21.42 3.93
CA VAL A 333 -14.57 20.53 4.78
C VAL A 333 -15.85 20.16 4.05
N ALA A 334 -16.04 18.86 3.84
CA ALA A 334 -17.31 18.27 3.46
C ALA A 334 -17.88 17.58 4.70
N ASP A 335 -18.96 18.15 5.24
CA ASP A 335 -19.56 17.71 6.50
C ASP A 335 -20.91 17.05 6.22
N ASP A 336 -21.04 15.77 6.54
CA ASP A 336 -22.23 14.95 6.30
C ASP A 336 -22.25 13.74 7.24
N GLU A 337 -23.43 13.40 7.79
CA GLU A 337 -23.58 12.28 8.73
C GLU A 337 -23.17 10.93 8.15
N ARG A 338 -23.20 10.80 6.81
CA ARG A 338 -22.77 9.58 6.11
C ARG A 338 -21.26 9.37 6.15
N PHE A 339 -20.47 10.36 6.58
CA PHE A 339 -19.02 10.23 6.79
C PHE A 339 -18.64 9.82 8.22
N ARG A 340 -19.61 9.50 9.09
CA ARG A 340 -19.34 8.96 10.42
C ARG A 340 -18.47 7.71 10.36
N ASP A 341 -18.81 6.83 9.43
CA ASP A 341 -18.15 5.58 9.18
C ASP A 341 -17.62 5.57 7.74
N TYR A 342 -16.44 4.98 7.54
CA TYR A 342 -15.92 4.80 6.20
C TYR A 342 -16.80 3.81 5.43
N ASP A 343 -17.49 4.29 4.40
CA ASP A 343 -18.20 3.49 3.41
C ASP A 343 -17.55 3.70 2.04
N PRO A 344 -16.99 2.64 1.41
CA PRO A 344 -16.28 2.77 0.14
C PRO A 344 -17.08 3.49 -0.96
N GLY A 345 -18.39 3.23 -1.06
CA GLY A 345 -19.23 3.77 -2.12
C GLY A 345 -19.60 5.24 -1.90
N VAL A 346 -20.02 5.58 -0.67
CA VAL A 346 -20.38 6.95 -0.31
C VAL A 346 -19.16 7.86 -0.37
N TRP A 347 -18.02 7.42 0.17
CA TRP A 347 -16.79 8.19 0.21
C TRP A 347 -16.19 8.36 -1.19
N ALA A 348 -16.20 7.31 -2.03
CA ALA A 348 -15.75 7.43 -3.42
C ALA A 348 -16.62 8.39 -4.22
N ALA A 349 -17.95 8.32 -4.12
CA ALA A 349 -18.85 9.23 -4.82
C ALA A 349 -18.63 10.70 -4.40
N ALA A 350 -18.45 10.93 -3.09
CA ALA A 350 -18.12 12.24 -2.55
C ALA A 350 -16.81 12.78 -3.13
N LEU A 351 -15.73 12.00 -3.00
CA LEU A 351 -14.41 12.41 -3.45
C LEU A 351 -14.35 12.58 -4.98
N HIS A 352 -15.01 11.71 -5.73
CA HIS A 352 -15.17 11.85 -7.18
C HIS A 352 -15.75 13.22 -7.55
N SER A 353 -16.87 13.61 -6.90
CA SER A 353 -17.52 14.92 -7.13
C SER A 353 -16.56 16.07 -6.85
N ILE A 354 -15.89 16.03 -5.69
CA ILE A 354 -14.92 17.05 -5.27
C ILE A 354 -13.76 17.18 -6.26
N VAL A 355 -13.19 16.04 -6.68
CA VAL A 355 -12.06 16.03 -7.62
C VAL A 355 -12.49 16.51 -9.01
N ALA A 356 -13.69 16.14 -9.46
CA ALA A 356 -14.23 16.59 -10.75
C ALA A 356 -14.51 18.11 -10.78
N GLU A 357 -15.02 18.66 -9.68
CA GLU A 357 -15.34 20.09 -9.56
C GLU A 357 -14.09 20.95 -9.32
N HIS A 358 -13.33 20.64 -8.27
CA HIS A 358 -12.21 21.49 -7.83
C HIS A 358 -10.92 21.25 -8.63
N ARG A 359 -10.80 20.09 -9.29
CA ARG A 359 -9.66 19.71 -10.14
C ARG A 359 -8.30 20.07 -9.52
N PRO A 360 -7.97 19.54 -8.32
CA PRO A 360 -6.68 19.80 -7.70
C PRO A 360 -5.54 19.37 -8.63
N HIS A 361 -4.35 19.97 -8.47
CA HIS A 361 -3.22 19.61 -9.31
C HIS A 361 -2.52 18.34 -8.82
N VAL A 362 -2.40 18.23 -7.49
CA VAL A 362 -1.91 17.06 -6.77
C VAL A 362 -2.91 16.72 -5.67
N LEU A 363 -3.18 15.43 -5.47
CA LEU A 363 -3.97 14.94 -4.34
C LEU A 363 -3.26 13.75 -3.67
N LEU A 364 -2.93 13.91 -2.39
CA LEU A 364 -2.21 12.93 -1.59
C LEU A 364 -3.14 12.20 -0.62
N PHE A 365 -2.85 10.92 -0.39
CA PHE A 365 -3.57 10.07 0.55
C PHE A 365 -2.59 9.35 1.47
N PRO A 366 -2.93 9.16 2.75
CA PRO A 366 -2.29 8.15 3.58
C PRO A 366 -2.36 6.76 2.91
N ALA A 367 -1.28 5.99 2.87
CA ALA A 367 -1.29 4.60 2.38
C ALA A 367 -1.83 3.60 3.42
N THR A 368 -2.97 3.91 4.02
CA THR A 368 -3.74 3.08 4.96
C THR A 368 -4.71 2.17 4.19
N ALA A 369 -5.47 1.33 4.90
CA ALA A 369 -6.53 0.54 4.28
C ALA A 369 -7.53 1.42 3.52
N ASN A 370 -7.98 2.52 4.12
CA ASN A 370 -8.96 3.42 3.51
C ASN A 370 -8.36 4.25 2.37
N GLY A 371 -7.16 4.81 2.51
CA GLY A 371 -6.52 5.56 1.43
C GLY A 371 -6.14 4.70 0.22
N ARG A 372 -5.78 3.42 0.44
CA ARG A 372 -5.54 2.42 -0.63
C ARG A 372 -6.82 1.88 -1.28
N ASP A 373 -7.98 2.14 -0.69
CA ASP A 373 -9.29 1.81 -1.24
C ASP A 373 -9.85 3.01 -2.03
N LEU A 374 -9.99 4.14 -1.34
CA LEU A 374 -10.60 5.37 -1.85
C LEU A 374 -9.83 6.00 -3.02
N GLY A 375 -8.51 6.16 -2.87
CA GLY A 375 -7.68 6.82 -3.88
C GLY A 375 -7.72 6.11 -5.23
N PRO A 376 -7.39 4.81 -5.30
CA PRO A 376 -7.39 4.06 -6.56
C PRO A 376 -8.79 3.89 -7.13
N ARG A 377 -9.83 3.80 -6.29
CA ARG A 377 -11.23 3.78 -6.75
C ARG A 377 -11.56 5.03 -7.57
N VAL A 378 -11.32 6.23 -7.02
CA VAL A 378 -11.58 7.49 -7.71
C VAL A 378 -10.63 7.70 -8.90
N ALA A 379 -9.38 7.22 -8.79
CA ALA A 379 -8.44 7.25 -9.91
C ALA A 379 -8.95 6.41 -11.10
N GLY A 380 -9.55 5.24 -10.84
CA GLY A 380 -10.20 4.42 -11.86
C GLY A 380 -11.40 5.12 -12.51
N GLU A 381 -12.30 5.69 -11.69
CA GLU A 381 -13.54 6.35 -12.17
C GLU A 381 -13.24 7.57 -13.06
N LEU A 382 -12.18 8.32 -12.74
CA LEU A 382 -11.76 9.52 -13.47
C LEU A 382 -10.60 9.26 -14.46
N GLU A 383 -10.14 8.02 -14.56
CA GLU A 383 -8.98 7.59 -15.35
C GLU A 383 -7.70 8.44 -15.10
N LEU A 384 -7.42 8.71 -13.83
CA LEU A 384 -6.30 9.54 -13.38
C LEU A 384 -5.05 8.72 -13.07
N GLY A 385 -3.89 9.31 -13.33
CA GLY A 385 -2.60 8.73 -12.97
C GLY A 385 -2.36 8.78 -11.47
N MET A 386 -2.16 7.60 -10.89
CA MET A 386 -1.88 7.42 -9.47
C MET A 386 -0.66 6.52 -9.23
N THR A 387 0.13 6.87 -8.22
CA THR A 387 1.22 6.00 -7.73
C THR A 387 0.93 5.56 -6.30
N GLY A 388 0.73 4.25 -6.10
CA GLY A 388 0.51 3.70 -4.77
C GLY A 388 1.79 3.63 -3.92
N ASP A 389 1.66 3.82 -2.61
CA ASP A 389 2.68 3.53 -1.58
C ASP A 389 4.03 4.26 -1.78
N CYS A 390 3.98 5.54 -2.10
CA CYS A 390 5.15 6.39 -2.32
C CYS A 390 5.98 6.56 -1.03
N VAL A 391 7.30 6.57 -1.19
CA VAL A 391 8.29 6.84 -0.13
C VAL A 391 9.03 8.17 -0.34
N GLY A 392 8.73 8.87 -1.43
CA GLY A 392 9.29 10.18 -1.73
C GLY A 392 8.44 10.93 -2.75
N LEU A 393 8.38 12.25 -2.60
CA LEU A 393 7.61 13.15 -3.47
C LEU A 393 8.42 14.39 -3.82
N GLY A 394 8.24 14.88 -5.04
CA GLY A 394 8.82 16.12 -5.52
C GLY A 394 8.02 16.72 -6.67
N ILE A 395 8.38 17.94 -7.08
CA ILE A 395 7.80 18.63 -8.23
C ILE A 395 8.92 18.90 -9.23
N ASP A 396 8.69 18.57 -10.50
CA ASP A 396 9.62 18.92 -11.58
C ASP A 396 9.46 20.39 -12.03
N ARG A 397 10.33 20.86 -12.92
CA ARG A 397 10.27 22.24 -13.42
C ARG A 397 9.00 22.55 -14.24
N ALA A 398 8.30 21.52 -14.72
CA ALA A 398 7.03 21.67 -15.44
C ALA A 398 5.82 21.64 -14.49
N GLY A 399 6.03 21.51 -13.18
CA GLY A 399 4.98 21.41 -12.18
C GLY A 399 4.39 20.01 -12.04
N ARG A 400 5.00 18.96 -12.59
CA ARG A 400 4.50 17.57 -12.47
C ARG A 400 5.00 16.90 -11.21
N LEU A 401 4.20 15.99 -10.66
CA LEU A 401 4.52 15.24 -9.47
C LEU A 401 5.51 14.13 -9.81
N ILE A 402 6.67 14.16 -9.16
CA ILE A 402 7.67 13.10 -9.16
C ILE A 402 7.44 12.22 -7.94
N GLN A 403 7.20 10.95 -8.17
CA GLN A 403 6.76 9.98 -7.17
C GLN A 403 7.81 8.88 -7.07
N THR A 404 8.42 8.71 -5.91
CA THR A 404 9.40 7.64 -5.66
C THR A 404 8.68 6.53 -4.91
N LYS A 405 8.61 5.35 -5.51
CA LYS A 405 7.85 4.21 -4.99
C LYS A 405 8.75 2.98 -4.82
N PRO A 406 8.68 2.24 -3.71
CA PRO A 406 9.42 1.01 -3.52
C PRO A 406 8.90 -0.09 -4.45
N ALA A 407 9.81 -0.97 -4.86
CA ALA A 407 9.55 -2.15 -5.67
C ALA A 407 10.49 -3.28 -5.20
N TYR A 408 10.14 -4.52 -5.52
CA TYR A 408 10.97 -5.71 -5.26
C TYR A 408 11.48 -5.80 -3.81
N GLY A 409 10.56 -5.77 -2.85
CA GLY A 409 10.90 -5.82 -1.41
C GLY A 409 11.52 -4.53 -0.85
N GLY A 410 11.45 -3.40 -1.58
CA GLY A 410 11.80 -2.07 -1.06
C GLY A 410 13.27 -1.66 -1.23
N ASN A 411 14.12 -2.59 -1.67
CA ASN A 411 15.53 -2.34 -2.03
C ASN A 411 15.65 -1.49 -3.31
N ILE A 412 14.65 -1.57 -4.18
CA ILE A 412 14.60 -0.78 -5.40
C ILE A 412 13.48 0.25 -5.27
N VAL A 413 13.69 1.42 -5.87
CA VAL A 413 12.63 2.40 -6.09
C VAL A 413 12.47 2.73 -7.56
N SER A 414 11.22 2.89 -7.97
CA SER A 414 10.86 3.45 -9.26
C SER A 414 10.50 4.92 -9.09
N VAL A 415 11.05 5.77 -9.96
CA VAL A 415 10.67 7.18 -10.08
C VAL A 415 9.58 7.26 -11.14
N ILE A 416 8.38 7.62 -10.73
CA ILE A 416 7.16 7.64 -11.53
C ILE A 416 6.68 9.08 -11.70
N MET A 417 6.12 9.37 -12.87
CA MET A 417 5.50 10.65 -13.19
C MET A 417 4.10 10.42 -13.74
N GLY A 418 3.15 11.21 -13.26
CA GLY A 418 1.79 11.26 -13.81
C GLY A 418 1.70 12.13 -15.06
N ALA A 419 0.78 11.77 -15.95
CA ALA A 419 0.48 12.48 -17.18
C ALA A 419 -0.91 13.15 -17.17
N THR A 420 -1.66 12.99 -16.08
CA THR A 420 -3.00 13.56 -15.89
C THR A 420 -2.98 14.73 -14.92
N THR A 421 -4.13 15.38 -14.73
CA THR A 421 -4.36 16.35 -13.66
C THR A 421 -5.78 16.15 -13.12
N PRO A 422 -5.95 15.82 -11.82
CA PRO A 422 -4.91 15.70 -10.79
C PRO A 422 -3.91 14.55 -11.02
N GLN A 423 -2.79 14.62 -10.29
CA GLN A 423 -1.86 13.52 -10.07
C GLN A 423 -2.03 13.02 -8.64
N LEU A 424 -2.29 11.72 -8.48
CA LEU A 424 -2.66 11.13 -7.19
C LEU A 424 -1.51 10.28 -6.65
N ALA A 425 -1.36 10.25 -5.33
CA ALA A 425 -0.43 9.34 -4.68
C ALA A 425 -0.95 8.89 -3.32
N THR A 426 -0.87 7.59 -3.02
CA THR A 426 -0.81 7.16 -1.62
C THR A 426 0.63 7.18 -1.16
N VAL A 427 0.86 7.54 0.09
CA VAL A 427 2.20 7.74 0.64
C VAL A 427 2.35 6.89 1.90
N ARG A 428 3.49 6.22 2.05
CA ARG A 428 3.79 5.39 3.22
C ARG A 428 4.00 6.27 4.45
N ALA A 429 3.56 5.82 5.63
CA ALA A 429 3.81 6.50 6.89
C ALA A 429 5.31 6.56 7.21
N ARG A 430 5.72 7.52 8.05
CA ARG A 430 7.11 7.76 8.49
C ARG A 430 8.07 8.22 7.41
N MET A 431 7.57 8.61 6.24
CA MET A 431 8.41 9.11 5.15
C MET A 431 8.74 10.60 5.32
N PHE A 432 7.91 11.32 6.06
CA PHE A 432 8.08 12.74 6.37
C PHE A 432 7.78 12.99 7.86
N GLU A 433 8.10 14.18 8.36
CA GLU A 433 7.79 14.58 9.72
C GLU A 433 6.70 15.67 9.74
N PRO A 434 5.69 15.58 10.64
CA PRO A 434 4.73 16.66 10.85
C PRO A 434 5.43 17.99 11.16
N LEU A 435 4.81 19.11 10.76
CA LEU A 435 5.30 20.42 11.18
C LEU A 435 5.02 20.65 12.66
N GLU A 436 5.98 21.23 13.37
CA GLU A 436 5.72 21.78 14.71
C GLU A 436 4.62 22.84 14.64
N PRO A 437 3.69 22.87 15.61
CA PRO A 437 2.50 23.69 15.49
C PRO A 437 2.84 25.18 15.61
N ARG A 438 2.18 26.04 14.81
CA ARG A 438 2.25 27.50 14.94
C ARG A 438 0.87 28.11 15.04
N ASP A 439 0.76 29.24 15.73
CA ASP A 439 -0.49 30.01 15.78
C ASP A 439 -0.80 30.64 14.43
N VAL A 440 -1.82 30.11 13.76
CA VAL A 440 -2.32 30.57 12.46
C VAL A 440 -3.85 30.48 12.49
N THR A 441 -4.53 31.48 11.94
CA THR A 441 -6.00 31.45 11.80
C THR A 441 -6.39 30.55 10.62
N PRO A 442 -7.31 29.58 10.80
CA PRO A 442 -7.71 28.69 9.73
C PRO A 442 -8.50 29.42 8.64
N ARG A 443 -8.16 29.17 7.37
CA ARG A 443 -8.98 29.54 6.21
C ARG A 443 -9.83 28.35 5.81
N VAL A 444 -11.07 28.32 6.29
CA VAL A 444 -12.00 27.20 6.09
C VAL A 444 -12.94 27.47 4.92
N GLU A 445 -13.08 26.49 4.04
CA GLU A 445 -14.05 26.42 2.95
C GLU A 445 -14.96 25.21 3.20
N ARG A 446 -16.26 25.45 3.38
CA ARG A 446 -17.23 24.36 3.55
C ARG A 446 -17.93 24.10 2.21
N ILE A 447 -17.90 22.86 1.77
CA ILE A 447 -18.52 22.42 0.52
C ILE A 447 -19.70 21.49 0.82
N ALA A 448 -20.75 21.60 0.01
CA ALA A 448 -21.83 20.62 0.02
C ALA A 448 -21.43 19.44 -0.87
N VAL A 449 -21.68 18.22 -0.41
CA VAL A 449 -21.41 17.03 -1.21
C VAL A 449 -22.71 16.40 -1.68
N GLU A 450 -22.97 16.52 -2.97
CA GLU A 450 -23.98 15.72 -3.65
C GLU A 450 -23.48 14.27 -3.78
N SER A 451 -23.50 13.51 -2.69
CA SER A 451 -23.25 12.06 -2.79
C SER A 451 -24.54 11.39 -3.25
N ASN A 452 -24.62 11.18 -4.58
CA ASN A 452 -25.62 10.34 -5.23
C ASN A 452 -25.27 8.85 -5.14
N GLY A 453 -24.16 8.50 -4.47
CA GLY A 453 -23.76 7.13 -4.23
C GLY A 453 -24.72 6.45 -3.25
N SER A 454 -25.30 5.32 -3.65
CA SER A 454 -25.98 4.42 -2.73
C SER A 454 -24.95 3.61 -1.96
N ALA A 455 -25.18 3.39 -0.65
CA ALA A 455 -24.42 2.40 0.10
C ALA A 455 -24.59 1.03 -0.58
N MET A 456 -23.52 0.55 -1.24
CA MET A 456 -23.49 -0.76 -1.90
C MET A 456 -22.94 -1.85 -0.97
N ALA A 457 -22.51 -1.45 0.23
CA ALA A 457 -22.06 -2.30 1.30
C ALA A 457 -22.72 -1.85 2.61
N ARG A 458 -22.86 -2.77 3.56
CA ARG A 458 -23.40 -2.51 4.89
C ARG A 458 -22.43 -2.99 5.94
N LEU A 459 -21.95 -2.09 6.79
CA LEU A 459 -21.13 -2.46 7.94
C LEU A 459 -21.99 -3.25 8.94
N VAL A 460 -21.54 -4.45 9.28
CA VAL A 460 -22.21 -5.38 10.20
C VAL A 460 -21.57 -5.30 11.58
N GLU A 461 -20.24 -5.35 11.64
CA GLU A 461 -19.50 -5.47 12.90
C GLU A 461 -18.12 -4.81 12.81
N ARG A 462 -17.65 -4.28 13.95
CA ARG A 462 -16.25 -3.89 14.15
C ARG A 462 -15.64 -4.63 15.32
N LYS A 463 -14.45 -5.18 15.11
CA LYS A 463 -13.63 -5.79 16.14
C LYS A 463 -12.32 -5.01 16.27
N ALA A 464 -12.16 -4.30 17.38
CA ALA A 464 -10.96 -3.55 17.67
C ALA A 464 -9.74 -4.48 17.77
N ALA A 465 -8.70 -4.14 17.01
CA ALA A 465 -7.39 -4.79 17.07
C ALA A 465 -6.35 -3.79 16.55
N PRO A 466 -6.07 -2.71 17.29
CA PRO A 466 -5.27 -1.60 16.77
C PRO A 466 -3.83 -2.03 16.44
N ALA A 467 -3.42 -1.69 15.23
CA ALA A 467 -2.08 -1.86 14.69
C ALA A 467 -1.56 -0.59 13.99
N ARG A 468 -2.29 0.53 14.11
CA ARG A 468 -1.90 1.85 13.57
C ARG A 468 -0.58 2.34 14.16
N ASP A 469 -0.39 2.12 15.46
CA ASP A 469 0.84 2.40 16.20
C ASP A 469 2.06 1.78 15.51
N LEU A 470 1.92 0.56 15.00
CA LEU A 470 3.01 -0.18 14.37
C LEU A 470 3.62 0.53 13.16
N VAL A 471 2.80 1.22 12.35
CA VAL A 471 3.26 1.91 11.14
C VAL A 471 3.61 3.38 11.38
N GLU A 472 3.13 3.99 12.47
CA GLU A 472 3.35 5.41 12.79
C GLU A 472 4.41 5.68 13.88
N ALA A 473 4.86 4.65 14.60
CA ALA A 473 5.78 4.79 15.73
C ALA A 473 7.21 5.21 15.33
N ASP A 474 7.86 5.98 16.21
CA ASP A 474 9.29 6.28 16.15
C ASP A 474 10.16 5.07 16.48
N VAL A 475 9.66 4.20 17.35
CA VAL A 475 10.35 3.01 17.85
C VAL A 475 9.44 1.79 17.69
N VAL A 476 9.93 0.77 17.00
CA VAL A 476 9.25 -0.51 16.84
C VAL A 476 10.13 -1.63 17.36
N VAL A 477 9.57 -2.51 18.19
CA VAL A 477 10.18 -3.78 18.56
C VAL A 477 9.58 -4.89 17.69
N CYS A 478 10.43 -5.58 16.94
CA CYS A 478 10.05 -6.74 16.14
C CYS A 478 10.48 -8.02 16.86
N LEU A 479 9.52 -8.85 17.24
CA LEU A 479 9.74 -10.15 17.87
C LEU A 479 9.84 -11.24 16.81
N GLY A 480 10.93 -12.00 16.83
CA GLY A 480 11.17 -13.06 15.86
C GLY A 480 11.06 -14.47 16.45
N SER A 481 11.18 -15.46 15.57
CA SER A 481 10.99 -16.87 15.87
C SER A 481 12.16 -17.54 16.58
N GLU A 482 13.32 -16.87 16.71
CA GLU A 482 14.45 -17.39 17.49
C GLU A 482 14.31 -17.08 18.98
N LEU A 483 13.32 -16.28 19.38
CA LEU A 483 12.88 -16.25 20.77
C LEU A 483 12.18 -17.56 21.12
N GLU A 484 12.43 -18.05 22.34
CA GLU A 484 11.66 -19.15 22.91
C GLU A 484 10.18 -18.76 22.95
N PRO A 485 9.24 -19.67 22.60
CA PRO A 485 7.81 -19.36 22.58
C PRO A 485 7.30 -18.74 23.88
N ASP A 486 7.75 -19.27 25.02
CA ASP A 486 7.36 -18.82 26.36
C ASP A 486 7.91 -17.42 26.70
N ASP A 487 8.95 -16.96 26.00
CA ASP A 487 9.53 -15.63 26.19
C ASP A 487 8.78 -14.53 25.44
N ILE A 488 8.06 -14.86 24.36
CA ILE A 488 7.41 -13.85 23.50
C ILE A 488 6.40 -12.98 24.26
N PRO A 489 5.48 -13.52 25.10
CA PRO A 489 4.56 -12.69 25.87
C PRO A 489 5.29 -11.72 26.81
N ARG A 490 6.38 -12.15 27.43
CA ARG A 490 7.19 -11.35 28.36
C ARG A 490 7.98 -10.27 27.61
N ALA A 491 8.55 -10.60 26.45
CA ALA A 491 9.25 -9.65 25.59
C ALA A 491 8.30 -8.58 25.03
N ARG A 492 7.08 -8.98 24.66
CA ARG A 492 6.01 -8.08 24.25
C ARG A 492 5.64 -7.10 25.37
N GLU A 493 5.30 -7.61 26.56
CA GLU A 493 4.91 -6.76 27.69
C GLU A 493 6.02 -5.77 28.05
N LEU A 494 7.27 -6.24 28.04
CA LEU A 494 8.42 -5.38 28.29
C LEU A 494 8.56 -4.28 27.23
N ALA A 495 8.42 -4.62 25.95
CA ALA A 495 8.49 -3.64 24.86
C ALA A 495 7.35 -2.62 24.95
N GLU A 496 6.12 -3.06 25.16
CA GLU A 496 4.95 -2.18 25.33
C GLU A 496 5.15 -1.22 26.54
N SER A 497 5.77 -1.69 27.63
CA SER A 497 6.06 -0.85 28.81
C SER A 497 7.03 0.31 28.54
N THR A 498 7.79 0.25 27.44
CA THR A 498 8.70 1.33 26.99
C THR A 498 7.99 2.37 26.12
N GLY A 499 6.74 2.11 25.72
CA GLY A 499 6.01 2.92 24.74
C GLY A 499 6.36 2.60 23.28
N ALA A 500 7.19 1.59 23.02
CA ALA A 500 7.46 1.13 21.67
C ALA A 500 6.25 0.37 21.10
N ALA A 501 6.00 0.53 19.79
CA ALA A 501 5.05 -0.34 19.11
C ALA A 501 5.66 -1.74 18.92
N VAL A 502 4.84 -2.78 18.99
CA VAL A 502 5.31 -4.17 18.91
C VAL A 502 4.70 -4.87 17.71
N GLY A 503 5.55 -5.45 16.88
CA GLY A 503 5.19 -6.37 15.81
C GLY A 503 5.99 -7.66 15.90
N GLY A 504 5.74 -8.58 14.97
CA GLY A 504 6.50 -9.83 14.90
C GLY A 504 6.63 -10.37 13.50
N THR A 505 7.52 -11.35 13.35
CA THR A 505 7.72 -12.06 12.08
C THR A 505 6.50 -12.92 11.75
N GLN A 506 6.43 -13.45 10.52
CA GLN A 506 5.31 -14.30 10.11
C GLN A 506 5.09 -15.48 11.06
N ILE A 507 6.17 -16.17 11.43
CA ILE A 507 6.11 -17.36 12.31
C ILE A 507 5.51 -17.02 13.67
N VAL A 508 5.87 -15.86 14.25
CA VAL A 508 5.32 -15.40 15.54
C VAL A 508 3.81 -15.13 15.44
N CYS A 509 3.36 -14.55 14.32
CA CYS A 509 1.95 -14.27 14.10
C CYS A 509 1.15 -15.54 13.77
N ASP A 510 1.70 -16.46 12.98
CA ASP A 510 1.05 -17.72 12.61
C ASP A 510 0.90 -18.67 13.80
N ARG A 511 1.80 -18.62 14.79
CA ARG A 511 1.65 -19.35 16.07
C ARG A 511 0.57 -18.75 16.98
N GLY A 512 0.15 -17.52 16.72
CA GLY A 512 -0.88 -16.81 17.48
C GLY A 512 -0.37 -16.01 18.68
N ASP A 513 0.95 -15.81 18.83
CA ASP A 513 1.50 -14.98 19.92
C ASP A 513 1.22 -13.49 19.71
N LEU A 514 1.13 -13.08 18.44
CA LEU A 514 0.70 -11.77 18.00
C LEU A 514 -0.40 -11.92 16.94
N PRO A 515 -1.34 -10.96 16.87
CA PRO A 515 -2.34 -10.96 15.81
C PRO A 515 -1.68 -10.73 14.44
N ARG A 516 -2.22 -11.33 13.37
CA ARG A 516 -1.68 -11.20 12.00
C ARG A 516 -1.55 -9.77 11.51
N ASN A 517 -2.40 -8.85 11.97
CA ASN A 517 -2.30 -7.45 11.59
C ASN A 517 -1.07 -6.73 12.19
N ARG A 518 -0.31 -7.39 13.09
CA ARG A 518 0.99 -6.96 13.61
C ARG A 518 2.19 -7.68 12.97
N GLN A 519 1.95 -8.47 11.92
CA GLN A 519 3.02 -9.08 11.14
C GLN A 519 3.84 -8.01 10.41
N ILE A 520 5.16 -8.07 10.54
CA ILE A 520 6.13 -7.28 9.79
C ILE A 520 6.84 -8.20 8.79
N GLY A 521 6.90 -7.80 7.52
CA GLY A 521 7.57 -8.58 6.47
C GLY A 521 7.01 -8.30 5.09
N LEU A 522 7.50 -9.01 4.07
CA LEU A 522 7.02 -8.93 2.68
C LEU A 522 5.50 -9.15 2.58
N PHE A 523 5.00 -10.14 3.32
CA PHE A 523 3.58 -10.49 3.35
C PHE A 523 2.77 -9.71 4.40
N GLY A 524 3.44 -9.09 5.37
CA GLY A 524 2.85 -8.30 6.44
C GLY A 524 2.76 -6.80 6.14
N ARG A 525 2.99 -5.98 7.17
CA ARG A 525 3.11 -4.53 7.10
C ARG A 525 4.56 -4.12 6.89
N ALA A 526 4.75 -3.07 6.11
CA ALA A 526 6.03 -2.37 6.03
C ALA A 526 6.06 -1.24 7.05
N VAL A 527 7.11 -1.19 7.88
CA VAL A 527 7.33 -0.17 8.90
C VAL A 527 8.60 0.62 8.59
N ALA A 528 8.65 1.88 9.02
CA ALA A 528 9.80 2.75 8.81
C ALA A 528 10.11 3.61 10.05
N PRO A 529 10.30 3.00 11.23
CA PRO A 529 10.60 3.73 12.45
C PRO A 529 11.97 4.41 12.38
N ARG A 530 12.22 5.36 13.28
CA ARG A 530 13.57 5.91 13.49
C ARG A 530 14.51 4.83 14.02
N VAL A 531 14.01 4.00 14.93
CA VAL A 531 14.73 2.84 15.47
C VAL A 531 13.83 1.60 15.43
N LEU A 532 14.30 0.55 14.76
CA LEU A 532 13.72 -0.79 14.87
C LEU A 532 14.63 -1.64 15.76
N VAL A 533 14.05 -2.26 16.78
CA VAL A 533 14.73 -3.22 17.65
C VAL A 533 14.25 -4.62 17.30
N ALA A 534 15.07 -5.40 16.61
CA ALA A 534 14.79 -6.79 16.24
C ALA A 534 15.27 -7.73 17.35
N ILE A 535 14.36 -8.49 17.96
CA ILE A 535 14.66 -9.42 19.05
C ILE A 535 14.42 -10.85 18.57
N GLY A 536 15.49 -11.65 18.48
CA GLY A 536 15.40 -13.05 18.03
C GLY A 536 14.83 -13.19 16.62
N VAL A 537 15.12 -12.23 15.73
CA VAL A 537 14.72 -12.27 14.33
C VAL A 537 15.81 -12.99 13.53
N PRO A 538 15.48 -14.04 12.74
CA PRO A 538 16.43 -14.74 11.88
C PRO A 538 17.18 -13.84 10.90
N GLY A 539 16.47 -12.91 10.25
CA GLY A 539 17.00 -11.97 9.27
C GLY A 539 16.99 -12.51 7.84
N ASP A 540 15.92 -13.21 7.47
CA ASP A 540 15.70 -13.62 6.08
C ASP A 540 15.17 -12.47 5.20
N PHE A 541 15.07 -12.69 3.89
CA PHE A 541 14.62 -11.67 2.95
C PHE A 541 13.17 -11.21 3.20
N GLU A 542 12.29 -12.11 3.65
CA GLU A 542 10.89 -11.80 3.93
C GLU A 542 10.77 -10.80 5.08
N GLU A 543 11.49 -11.07 6.18
CA GLU A 543 11.51 -10.25 7.38
C GLU A 543 12.15 -8.88 7.09
N LEU A 544 13.33 -8.88 6.47
CA LEU A 544 14.09 -7.65 6.17
C LEU A 544 13.30 -6.68 5.28
N THR A 545 12.51 -7.20 4.34
CA THR A 545 11.62 -6.42 3.47
C THR A 545 10.65 -5.55 4.28
N GLY A 546 10.19 -6.05 5.43
CA GLY A 546 9.24 -5.36 6.29
C GLY A 546 9.75 -4.06 6.89
N PHE A 547 11.07 -3.85 6.97
CA PHE A 547 11.66 -2.67 7.62
C PHE A 547 12.88 -2.10 6.89
N VAL A 548 12.97 -2.30 5.58
CA VAL A 548 14.03 -1.70 4.73
C VAL A 548 14.16 -0.19 4.94
N LYS A 549 13.05 0.51 5.19
CA LYS A 549 13.04 1.97 5.40
C LYS A 549 13.21 2.41 6.85
N ALA A 550 13.50 1.51 7.79
CA ALA A 550 13.88 1.89 9.15
C ALA A 550 15.21 2.65 9.16
N GLY A 551 15.26 3.76 9.91
CA GLY A 551 16.43 4.64 9.98
C GLY A 551 17.65 3.94 10.60
N VAL A 552 17.45 3.28 11.74
CA VAL A 552 18.44 2.43 12.41
C VAL A 552 17.81 1.10 12.78
N VAL A 553 18.51 0.01 12.53
CA VAL A 553 18.12 -1.33 12.97
C VAL A 553 19.11 -1.83 14.03
N ALA A 554 18.60 -2.12 15.22
CA ALA A 554 19.34 -2.77 16.30
C ALA A 554 18.83 -4.21 16.46
N ALA A 555 19.69 -5.20 16.23
CA ALA A 555 19.35 -6.60 16.38
C ALA A 555 19.95 -7.17 17.67
N VAL A 556 19.14 -7.90 18.42
CA VAL A 556 19.53 -8.57 19.65
C VAL A 556 19.16 -10.04 19.54
N ASN A 557 20.11 -10.90 19.88
CA ASN A 557 19.88 -12.32 19.92
C ASN A 557 20.69 -13.00 21.06
N HIS A 558 20.26 -14.18 21.49
CA HIS A 558 21.03 -14.98 22.45
C HIS A 558 22.21 -15.72 21.79
N GLY A 559 22.12 -16.00 20.48
CA GLY A 559 23.15 -16.65 19.68
C GLY A 559 23.51 -15.87 18.42
N GLU A 560 24.36 -16.47 17.57
CA GLU A 560 24.63 -15.92 16.24
C GLU A 560 23.41 -16.10 15.33
N ALA A 561 23.06 -15.04 14.61
CA ALA A 561 22.02 -15.04 13.58
C ALA A 561 22.40 -14.10 12.42
N PRO A 562 21.91 -14.38 11.19
CA PRO A 562 22.09 -13.50 10.03
C PRO A 562 21.69 -12.04 10.31
N MET A 563 20.59 -11.85 11.05
CA MET A 563 20.07 -10.52 11.40
C MET A 563 21.08 -9.62 12.12
N LEU A 564 21.98 -10.18 12.93
CA LEU A 564 22.97 -9.40 13.66
C LEU A 564 23.99 -8.75 12.68
N ALA A 565 24.23 -9.34 11.51
CA ALA A 565 25.08 -8.76 10.46
C ALA A 565 24.30 -7.83 9.53
N ALA A 566 23.01 -8.12 9.31
CA ALA A 566 22.12 -7.30 8.49
C ALA A 566 21.69 -6.00 9.20
N ALA A 567 21.79 -5.93 10.52
CA ALA A 567 21.48 -4.76 11.32
C ALA A 567 22.57 -3.68 11.23
N ASP A 568 22.24 -2.46 11.66
CA ASP A 568 23.25 -1.43 11.90
C ASP A 568 24.08 -1.76 13.16
N VAL A 569 23.39 -2.24 14.20
CA VAL A 569 23.98 -2.63 15.48
C VAL A 569 23.47 -4.03 15.83
N GLY A 570 24.36 -5.02 15.80
CA GLY A 570 24.06 -6.38 16.25
C GLY A 570 24.67 -6.65 17.62
N ALA A 571 23.88 -7.17 18.56
CA ALA A 571 24.35 -7.48 19.91
C ALA A 571 23.92 -8.89 20.38
N ILE A 572 24.87 -9.62 20.97
CA ILE A 572 24.58 -10.90 21.67
C ILE A 572 24.41 -10.60 23.15
N ILE A 573 23.19 -10.25 23.54
CA ILE A 573 22.84 -9.76 24.87
C ILE A 573 21.43 -10.26 25.23
N HIS A 574 21.18 -10.49 26.52
CA HIS A 574 19.85 -10.81 27.02
C HIS A 574 18.84 -9.71 26.69
N TRP A 575 17.76 -10.10 26.01
CA TRP A 575 16.74 -9.19 25.52
C TRP A 575 16.05 -8.41 26.65
N GLU A 576 15.99 -8.95 27.86
CA GLU A 576 15.36 -8.31 29.04
C GLU A 576 16.03 -6.98 29.39
N ARG A 577 17.35 -6.90 29.17
CA ARG A 577 18.11 -5.67 29.36
C ARG A 577 18.12 -4.81 28.11
N ALA A 578 18.13 -5.46 26.95
CA ALA A 578 18.29 -4.77 25.67
C ALA A 578 17.04 -4.00 25.24
N ILE A 579 15.84 -4.58 25.39
CA ILE A 579 14.58 -3.94 24.97
C ILE A 579 14.43 -2.54 25.60
N PRO A 580 14.47 -2.38 26.95
CA PRO A 580 14.28 -1.06 27.55
C PRO A 580 15.37 -0.05 27.17
N ALA A 581 16.61 -0.52 27.07
CA ALA A 581 17.75 0.36 26.82
C ALA A 581 17.81 0.85 25.36
N LEU A 582 17.50 -0.04 24.40
CA LEU A 582 17.50 0.28 22.98
C LEU A 582 16.24 1.05 22.56
N ALA A 583 15.08 0.73 23.15
CA ALA A 583 13.85 1.48 22.87
C ALA A 583 13.95 2.94 23.33
N ALA A 584 14.66 3.21 24.43
CA ALA A 584 14.90 4.57 24.94
C ALA A 584 16.10 5.29 24.28
N ALA A 585 16.63 4.77 23.16
CA ALA A 585 17.80 5.35 22.52
C ALA A 585 17.53 6.67 21.77
N VAL A 586 16.26 6.97 21.46
CA VAL A 586 15.81 8.12 20.65
C VAL A 586 14.74 8.98 21.29
#